data_AF-A0A1H9UHE4-F1
#
_entry.id   AF-A0A1H9UHE4-F1
#
_cell.length_a   1.000
_cell.length_b   1.000
_cell.length_c   1.000
_cell.angle_alpha   90.00
_cell.angle_beta   90.00
_cell.angle_gamma   90.00
#
_symmetry.space_group_name_H-M   'P 1'
#
loop_
_entity.id
_entity.type
_entity.pdbx_description
1 polymer ?
#
loop_
_entity_poly.entity_id
_entity_poly.type
_entity_poly.pdbx_seq_one_letter_code
_entity_poly.pdbx_strand_id
1 'polypeptide(L)'
;MSESEKRIAPFGLRLPPALKARVQKSADDANRSLNAEIIARLESSFEGPSREEYDAMKKWTQDILKTALDVAVEQIIAEKDTGRGE
;
A
#
# COMPACT_ATOMS: atom_id res chain seq x y z
N MET A 1 0.46 -27.13 9.64
CA MET A 1 1.05 -27.37 8.30
C MET A 1 0.62 -28.75 7.86
N SER A 2 -0.15 -28.80 6.77
CA SER A 2 -0.70 -30.05 6.22
C SER A 2 0.41 -30.91 5.61
N GLU A 3 0.25 -32.24 5.64
CA GLU A 3 1.13 -33.22 4.97
C GLU A 3 1.37 -32.87 3.48
N SER A 4 0.42 -32.15 2.86
CA SER A 4 0.47 -31.71 1.47
C SER A 4 1.44 -30.55 1.19
N GLU A 5 1.71 -29.67 2.16
CA GLU A 5 2.64 -28.53 1.97
C GLU A 5 4.10 -28.97 1.99
N LYS A 6 4.41 -30.09 2.67
CA LYS A 6 5.77 -30.65 2.76
C LYS A 6 6.33 -31.19 1.44
N ARG A 7 5.53 -31.24 0.37
CA ARG A 7 5.90 -31.82 -0.93
C ARG A 7 5.88 -30.82 -2.10
N ILE A 8 6.06 -29.53 -1.84
CA ILE A 8 6.22 -28.55 -2.93
C ILE A 8 7.64 -28.67 -3.48
N ALA A 9 7.76 -28.96 -4.77
CA ALA A 9 9.06 -29.03 -5.44
C ALA A 9 9.76 -27.66 -5.38
N PRO A 10 11.08 -27.61 -5.10
CA PRO A 10 11.81 -26.34 -5.04
C PRO A 10 11.70 -25.57 -6.36
N PHE A 11 11.35 -24.29 -6.28
CA PHE A 11 11.36 -23.41 -7.45
C PHE A 11 12.79 -22.94 -7.74
N GLY A 12 13.28 -23.22 -8.96
CA GLY A 12 14.65 -22.91 -9.39
C GLY A 12 14.90 -21.41 -9.67
N LEU A 13 14.72 -20.56 -8.65
CA LEU A 13 14.86 -19.10 -8.78
C LEU A 13 16.32 -18.68 -9.04
N ARG A 14 16.56 -17.98 -10.15
CA ARG A 14 17.88 -17.44 -10.50
C ARG A 14 18.03 -16.00 -9.98
N LEU A 15 18.59 -15.86 -8.79
CA LEU A 15 18.85 -14.55 -8.18
C LEU A 15 20.25 -14.02 -8.58
N PRO A 16 20.36 -12.76 -9.07
CA PRO A 16 21.65 -12.10 -9.18
C PRO A 16 22.39 -12.08 -7.82
N PRO A 17 23.72 -12.21 -7.79
CA PRO A 17 24.47 -12.37 -6.54
C PRO A 17 24.22 -11.24 -5.53
N ALA A 18 24.20 -9.99 -5.99
CA ALA A 18 23.94 -8.83 -5.15
C ALA A 18 22.53 -8.85 -4.54
N LEU A 19 21.52 -9.31 -5.30
CA LEU A 19 20.16 -9.45 -4.80
C LEU A 19 20.08 -10.58 -3.77
N LYS A 20 20.69 -11.74 -4.06
CA LYS A 20 20.74 -12.86 -3.12
C LYS A 20 21.35 -12.46 -1.78
N ALA A 21 22.46 -11.72 -1.80
CA ALA A 21 23.11 -11.24 -0.58
C ALA A 21 22.22 -10.30 0.25
N ARG A 22 21.50 -9.38 -0.42
CA ARG A 22 20.55 -8.48 0.26
C ARG A 22 19.39 -9.22 0.91
N VAL A 23 18.82 -10.19 0.21
CA VAL A 23 17.71 -11.00 0.75
C VAL A 23 18.21 -11.92 1.86
N GLN A 24 19.41 -12.49 1.73
CA GLN A 24 20.01 -13.31 2.79
C GLN A 24 20.21 -12.51 4.08
N LYS A 25 20.80 -11.31 3.98
CA LYS A 25 20.95 -10.43 5.14
C LYS A 25 19.61 -10.15 5.83
N SER A 26 18.58 -9.82 5.04
CA SER A 26 17.23 -9.61 5.57
C SER A 26 16.66 -10.84 6.27
N ALA A 27 16.92 -12.03 5.73
CA ALA A 27 16.49 -13.29 6.32
C ALA A 27 17.20 -13.55 7.67
N ASP A 28 18.51 -13.28 7.73
CA ASP A 28 19.33 -13.40 8.93
C ASP A 28 18.86 -12.41 10.01
N ASP A 29 18.64 -11.15 9.64
CA ASP A 29 18.11 -10.10 10.53
C ASP A 29 16.72 -10.45 11.08
N ALA A 30 15.89 -11.13 10.28
CA ALA A 30 14.55 -11.61 10.64
C ALA A 30 14.54 -13.01 11.26
N ASN A 31 15.72 -13.60 11.52
CA ASN A 31 15.91 -14.94 12.10
C ASN A 31 15.10 -16.05 11.39
N ARG A 32 15.07 -16.02 10.05
CA ARG A 32 14.34 -16.98 9.20
C ARG A 32 15.18 -17.48 8.04
N SER A 33 14.76 -18.57 7.41
CA SER A 33 15.45 -19.10 6.23
C SER A 33 15.29 -18.16 5.03
N LEU A 34 16.25 -18.21 4.10
CA LEU A 34 16.17 -17.45 2.84
C LEU A 34 14.85 -17.70 2.08
N ASN A 35 14.37 -18.95 2.07
CA ASN A 35 13.11 -19.29 1.41
C ASN A 35 11.90 -18.67 2.13
N ALA A 36 11.89 -18.69 3.47
CA ALA A 36 10.83 -18.05 4.26
C ALA A 36 10.81 -16.53 4.07
N GLU A 37 11.98 -15.90 3.93
CA GLU A 37 12.10 -14.48 3.58
C GLU A 37 11.51 -14.16 2.20
N ILE A 38 11.83 -14.97 1.20
CA ILE A 38 11.31 -14.80 -0.17
C ILE A 38 9.78 -14.93 -0.16
N ILE A 39 9.24 -15.97 0.48
CA ILE A 39 7.80 -16.19 0.57
C ILE A 39 7.11 -14.99 1.22
N ALA A 40 7.57 -14.56 2.40
CA ALA A 40 6.93 -13.45 3.10
C ALA A 40 6.97 -12.13 2.33
N ARG A 41 8.05 -11.85 1.58
CA ARG A 41 8.11 -10.67 0.70
C ARG A 41 7.13 -10.76 -0.45
N LEU A 42 6.95 -11.96 -1.02
CA LEU A 42 5.99 -12.19 -2.08
C LEU A 42 4.57 -12.02 -1.56
N GLU A 43 4.21 -12.67 -0.44
CA GLU A 43 2.91 -12.51 0.20
C GLU A 43 2.61 -11.04 0.50
N SER A 44 3.55 -10.34 1.15
CA SER A 44 3.42 -8.91 1.45
C SER A 44 3.25 -8.05 0.19
N SER A 45 3.83 -8.44 -0.95
CA SER A 45 3.64 -7.70 -2.22
C SER A 45 2.21 -7.79 -2.77
N PHE A 46 1.42 -8.75 -2.28
CA PHE A 46 0.01 -8.92 -2.62
C PHE A 46 -0.95 -8.40 -1.53
N GLU A 47 -0.45 -7.99 -0.35
CA GLU A 47 -1.28 -7.55 0.80
C GLU A 47 -1.66 -6.05 0.78
N GLY A 48 -1.42 -5.33 -0.32
CA GLY A 48 -1.90 -3.96 -0.49
C GLY A 48 -3.32 -3.88 -1.05
N PRO A 49 -4.02 -2.74 -0.90
CA PRO A 49 -5.24 -2.51 -1.67
C PRO A 49 -4.90 -2.71 -3.15
N SER A 50 -5.77 -3.41 -3.87
CA SER A 50 -5.64 -3.53 -5.31
C SER A 50 -5.52 -2.12 -5.91
N ARG A 51 -4.91 -2.02 -7.09
CA ARG A 51 -4.79 -0.72 -7.74
C ARG A 51 -6.16 -0.05 -7.92
N GLU A 52 -7.20 -0.84 -8.14
CA GLU A 52 -8.58 -0.40 -8.27
C GLU A 52 -9.13 0.12 -6.93
N GLU A 53 -8.86 -0.57 -5.82
CA GLU A 53 -9.23 -0.13 -4.47
C GLU A 53 -8.51 1.16 -4.08
N TYR A 54 -7.23 1.27 -4.42
CA TYR A 54 -6.45 2.50 -4.21
C TYR A 54 -7.02 3.67 -5.02
N ASP A 55 -7.32 3.46 -6.30
CA ASP A 55 -7.88 4.50 -7.17
C ASP A 55 -9.28 4.92 -6.71
N ALA A 56 -10.11 3.98 -6.26
CA ALA A 56 -11.42 4.26 -5.68
C ALA A 56 -11.31 5.08 -4.39
N MET A 57 -10.42 4.69 -3.47
CA MET A 57 -10.14 5.39 -2.22
C MET A 57 -9.66 6.82 -2.48
N LYS A 58 -8.72 6.97 -3.42
CA LYS A 58 -8.17 8.27 -3.82
C LYS A 58 -9.26 9.17 -4.38
N LYS A 59 -10.10 8.66 -5.29
CA LYS A 59 -11.20 9.41 -5.88
C LYS A 59 -12.19 9.87 -4.81
N TRP A 60 -12.62 8.96 -3.94
CA TRP A 60 -13.54 9.29 -2.84
C TRP A 60 -12.98 10.37 -1.92
N THR A 61 -11.71 10.26 -1.54
CA THR A 61 -11.04 11.26 -0.70
C THR A 61 -10.98 12.63 -1.39
N GLN A 62 -10.68 12.66 -2.69
CA GLN A 62 -10.67 13.89 -3.48
C GLN A 62 -12.07 14.52 -3.58
N ASP A 63 -13.11 13.71 -3.79
CA ASP A 63 -14.49 14.18 -3.88
C ASP A 63 -14.94 14.81 -2.55
N ILE A 64 -14.61 14.20 -1.41
CA ILE A 64 -14.88 14.77 -0.08
C ILE A 64 -14.14 16.08 0.13
N LEU A 65 -12.84 16.12 -0.16
CA LEU A 65 -12.04 17.31 0.06
C LEU A 65 -12.54 18.48 -0.78
N LYS A 66 -12.89 18.21 -2.04
CA LYS A 66 -13.48 19.20 -2.94
C LYS A 66 -14.80 19.73 -2.39
N THR A 67 -15.69 18.83 -1.95
CA THR A 67 -16.99 19.20 -1.39
C THR A 67 -16.83 20.09 -0.14
N ALA A 68 -15.93 19.72 0.76
CA ALA A 68 -15.65 20.51 1.96
C ALA A 68 -15.09 21.91 1.61
N LEU A 69 -14.22 21.99 0.60
CA LEU A 69 -13.67 23.25 0.11
C LEU A 69 -14.77 24.13 -0.49
N ASP A 70 -15.64 23.56 -1.33
CA ASP A 70 -16.73 24.29 -1.97
C ASP A 70 -17.67 24.92 -0.91
N VAL A 71 -18.05 24.16 0.13
CA VAL A 71 -18.88 24.66 1.24
C VAL A 71 -18.18 25.79 2.01
N ALA A 72 -16.89 25.64 2.31
CA ALA A 72 -16.14 26.66 3.04
C ALA A 72 -16.02 27.97 2.24
N VAL A 73 -15.82 27.87 0.93
CA VAL A 73 -15.77 29.02 0.03
C VAL A 73 -17.11 29.75 0.00
N GLU A 74 -18.22 29.02 -0.09
CA GLU A 74 -19.57 29.60 -0.07
C GLU A 74 -19.85 30.36 1.23
N GLN A 75 -19.47 29.81 2.38
CA GLN A 75 -19.65 30.47 3.68
C GLN A 75 -18.86 31.79 3.77
N ILE A 76 -17.60 31.80 3.30
CA ILE A 76 -16.76 33.00 3.29
C ILE A 76 -17.34 34.09 2.38
N ILE A 77 -17.90 33.71 1.23
CA ILE A 77 -18.52 34.67 0.30
C ILE A 77 -19.79 35.26 0.92
N ALA A 78 -20.64 34.43 1.51
CA ALA A 78 -21.89 34.87 2.15
C ALA A 78 -21.66 35.85 3.32
N GLU A 79 -20.63 35.62 4.14
CA GLU A 79 -20.24 36.54 5.21
C GLU A 79 -19.76 37.90 4.67
N LYS A 80 -19.06 37.93 3.54
CA LYS A 80 -18.53 39.18 2.95
C LYS A 80 -19.59 40.04 2.27
N ASP A 81 -20.63 39.45 1.69
CA ASP A 81 -21.70 40.20 1.03
C ASP A 81 -22.67 40.85 2.02
N THR A 82 -22.82 40.27 3.22
CA THR A 82 -23.68 40.81 4.29
C THR A 82 -23.11 42.09 4.92
N GLY A 83 -21.79 42.26 4.93
CA GLY A 83 -21.11 43.42 5.55
C GLY A 83 -20.92 44.66 4.66
N ARG A 84 -21.48 44.68 3.44
CA ARG A 84 -21.28 45.78 2.47
C ARG A 84 -22.50 46.69 2.27
N GLY A 85 -23.54 46.50 3.08
CA GLY A 85 -24.84 47.19 2.98
C GLY A 85 -25.16 48.18 4.10
N GLU A 86 -24.19 48.55 4.96
CA GLU A 86 -24.34 49.62 5.97
C GLU A 86 -23.53 50.87 5.59
#